data_AF-A0A1M6DNA6-F1
#
_entry.id   AF-A0A1M6DNA6-F1
#
_cell.length_a   1.000
_cell.length_b   1.000
_cell.length_c   1.000
_cell.angle_alpha   90.00
_cell.angle_beta   90.00
_cell.angle_gamma   90.00
#
_symmetry.space_group_name_H-M   'P 1'
#
loop_
_entity.id
_entity.type
_entity.pdbx_description
1 polymer ?
#
loop_
_entity_poly.entity_id
_entity_poly.type
_entity_poly.pdbx_seq_one_letter_code
_entity_poly.pdbx_strand_id
1 'polypeptide(L)'
;MGLTGLEIFKQLPKTNCKDCGHPTCLAFAMAMAAGKAGLDQCPHVSEAAKEALGAASAPPVALVKIGTGEKELTLGNETVLFRHDKRFEHPTGIAITVSDTAGEEEIAARVGQINKLVFDRVGQLHSVNVVAVTNDSGDADKFVAAVKVAAENTAYPLILITEDMVAMEKALEVVGSKKPLLCGATAANYEGMTALAKKYEAPMVVKGADLNGLAELVEKVVALGYKQLILDSGAREVHKVLADQTQIRRQALKRFRPFGYPTITFVTNEDPIQAVADAAVYICKYAGIVVLQTADPADILPLITLRLNIYTDPQKPIAVESKIYEIGNPGPDSPVYITTNFSLTYFCVAGDVEASRVPGYILPVDTDGISVLTGWAAGKFTAEKIAEMLKNSGIAEKVSHRKVIIPGGVAVLSGKLQELSGWEVLVGPRESAGIPSFLKQRWNA
;
A
#
# COMPACT_ATOMS: atom_id res chain seq x y z
N MET A 1 -6.87 21.63 0.64
CA MET A 1 -7.26 22.68 -0.33
C MET A 1 -6.01 23.19 -1.03
N GLY A 2 -6.00 23.17 -2.36
CA GLY A 2 -4.96 23.84 -3.15
C GLY A 2 -5.13 25.35 -3.12
N LEU A 3 -4.15 26.09 -3.67
CA LEU A 3 -4.30 27.53 -3.89
C LEU A 3 -5.53 27.82 -4.75
N THR A 4 -6.28 28.84 -4.38
CA THR A 4 -7.34 29.40 -5.23
C THR A 4 -6.72 30.05 -6.47
N GLY A 5 -7.48 30.14 -7.57
CA GLY A 5 -7.01 30.83 -8.78
C GLY A 5 -6.66 32.30 -8.53
N LEU A 6 -7.27 32.93 -7.53
CA LEU A 6 -6.93 34.30 -7.11
C LEU A 6 -5.57 34.38 -6.40
N GLU A 7 -5.24 33.42 -5.54
CA GLU A 7 -3.94 33.36 -4.88
C GLU A 7 -2.81 33.07 -5.87
N ILE A 8 -3.07 32.21 -6.87
CA ILE A 8 -2.11 31.96 -7.96
C ILE A 8 -1.90 33.24 -8.78
N PHE A 9 -2.99 33.91 -9.17
CA PHE A 9 -2.93 35.14 -9.98
C PHE A 9 -2.12 36.26 -9.34
N LYS A 10 -2.15 36.38 -7.99
CA LYS A 10 -1.36 37.40 -7.26
C LYS A 10 0.14 37.29 -7.52
N GLN A 11 0.65 36.07 -7.71
CA GLN A 11 2.07 35.76 -7.90
C GLN A 11 2.50 35.74 -9.38
N LEU A 12 1.54 35.78 -10.32
CA LEU A 12 1.87 35.78 -11.75
C LEU A 12 2.33 37.17 -12.24
N PRO A 13 3.08 37.23 -13.36
CA PRO A 13 3.60 38.48 -13.93
C PRO A 13 2.54 39.50 -14.40
N LYS A 14 1.27 39.09 -14.53
CA LYS A 14 0.14 39.93 -14.98
C LYS A 14 0.34 40.58 -16.37
N THR A 15 1.18 39.99 -17.22
CA THR A 15 1.46 40.50 -18.57
C THR A 15 0.36 40.21 -19.58
N ASN A 16 -0.44 39.15 -19.37
CA ASN A 16 -1.45 38.68 -20.32
C ASN A 16 -0.91 38.44 -21.75
N CYS A 17 0.37 38.06 -21.87
CA CYS A 17 1.07 37.85 -23.14
C CYS A 17 0.53 36.69 -23.99
N LYS A 18 -0.17 35.72 -23.36
CA LYS A 18 -0.68 34.48 -23.97
C LYS A 18 0.37 33.43 -24.35
N ASP A 19 1.62 33.63 -23.97
CA ASP A 19 2.72 32.68 -24.26
C ASP A 19 2.53 31.30 -23.61
N CYS A 20 1.71 31.21 -22.56
CA CYS A 20 1.32 29.96 -21.90
C CYS A 20 0.12 29.26 -22.57
N GLY A 21 -0.39 29.77 -23.69
CA GLY A 21 -1.57 29.21 -24.39
C GLY A 21 -2.92 29.60 -23.80
N HIS A 22 -2.95 30.41 -22.73
CA HIS A 22 -4.18 30.88 -22.10
C HIS A 22 -4.51 32.35 -22.44
N PRO A 23 -5.80 32.74 -22.54
CA PRO A 23 -6.20 34.09 -22.95
C PRO A 23 -5.72 35.23 -22.03
N THR A 24 -5.57 34.96 -20.73
CA THR A 24 -5.11 35.92 -19.71
C THR A 24 -4.35 35.19 -18.60
N CYS A 25 -3.55 35.90 -17.82
CA CYS A 25 -2.90 35.36 -16.62
C CYS A 25 -3.92 34.86 -15.59
N LEU A 26 -5.11 35.48 -15.51
CA LEU A 26 -6.18 34.99 -14.63
C LEU A 26 -6.76 33.66 -15.13
N ALA A 27 -6.97 33.52 -16.44
CA ALA A 27 -7.42 32.26 -17.02
C ALA A 27 -6.40 31.12 -16.81
N PHE A 28 -5.11 31.43 -16.95
CA PHE A 28 -4.02 30.50 -16.61
C PHE A 28 -4.05 30.12 -15.12
N ALA A 29 -4.20 31.08 -14.22
CA ALA A 29 -4.27 30.84 -12.78
C ALA A 29 -5.47 29.96 -12.37
N MET A 30 -6.63 30.15 -13.00
CA MET A 30 -7.82 29.31 -12.79
C MET A 30 -7.61 27.88 -13.35
N ALA A 31 -6.94 27.74 -14.50
CA ALA A 31 -6.58 26.45 -15.07
C ALA A 31 -5.59 25.69 -14.17
N MET A 32 -4.61 26.39 -13.60
CA MET A 32 -3.68 25.82 -12.61
C MET A 32 -4.39 25.37 -11.33
N ALA A 33 -5.28 26.20 -10.76
CA ALA A 33 -6.05 25.84 -9.57
C ALA A 33 -6.91 24.57 -9.79
N ALA A 34 -7.38 24.37 -11.03
CA ALA A 34 -8.13 23.19 -11.44
C ALA A 34 -7.25 21.99 -11.86
N GLY A 35 -5.91 22.10 -11.76
CA GLY A 35 -4.97 21.05 -12.15
C GLY A 35 -4.87 20.79 -13.65
N LYS A 36 -5.32 21.73 -14.50
CA LYS A 36 -5.35 21.60 -15.98
C LYS A 36 -4.14 22.23 -16.67
N ALA A 37 -3.29 22.94 -15.93
CA ALA A 37 -2.10 23.63 -16.44
C ALA A 37 -0.98 23.58 -15.40
N GLY A 38 0.27 23.49 -15.86
CA GLY A 38 1.47 23.50 -15.03
C GLY A 38 2.14 24.87 -15.02
N LEU A 39 2.81 25.22 -13.91
CA LEU A 39 3.50 26.51 -13.76
C LEU A 39 4.63 26.72 -14.76
N ASP A 40 5.24 25.61 -15.19
CA ASP A 40 6.28 25.51 -16.22
C ASP A 40 5.83 26.03 -17.60
N GLN A 41 4.52 26.11 -17.85
CA GLN A 41 3.97 26.67 -19.10
C GLN A 41 4.10 28.19 -19.20
N CYS A 42 4.41 28.90 -18.10
CA CYS A 42 4.61 30.35 -18.13
C CYS A 42 6.12 30.69 -18.16
N PRO A 43 6.66 31.16 -19.30
CA PRO A 43 8.10 31.45 -19.41
C PRO A 43 8.52 32.70 -18.62
N HIS A 44 7.57 33.55 -18.22
CA HIS A 44 7.83 34.85 -17.60
C HIS A 44 7.73 34.84 -16.07
N VAL A 45 7.46 33.70 -15.45
CA VAL A 45 7.28 33.63 -14.00
C VAL A 45 8.63 33.72 -13.29
N SER A 46 8.75 34.65 -12.34
CA SER A 46 10.00 34.84 -11.57
C SER A 46 10.34 33.61 -10.73
N GLU A 47 11.62 33.37 -10.45
CA GLU A 47 12.04 32.26 -9.58
C GLU A 47 11.41 32.34 -8.18
N ALA A 48 11.25 33.54 -7.61
CA ALA A 48 10.54 33.74 -6.35
C ALA A 48 9.06 33.35 -6.43
N ALA A 49 8.39 33.63 -7.56
CA ALA A 49 7.01 33.20 -7.79
C ALA A 49 6.93 31.68 -8.08
N LYS A 50 7.93 31.09 -8.72
CA LYS A 50 8.05 29.61 -8.87
C LYS A 50 8.16 28.93 -7.52
N GLU A 51 8.97 29.48 -6.64
CA GLU A 51 9.15 28.93 -5.29
C GLU A 51 7.87 29.11 -4.45
N ALA A 52 7.26 30.30 -4.47
CA ALA A 52 6.03 30.55 -3.72
C ALA A 52 4.84 29.70 -4.21
N LEU A 53 4.63 29.63 -5.53
CA LEU A 53 3.56 28.83 -6.14
C LEU A 53 3.85 27.34 -6.08
N GLY A 54 5.10 26.93 -6.30
CA GLY A 54 5.56 25.54 -6.16
C GLY A 54 5.45 25.04 -4.73
N ALA A 55 5.82 25.85 -3.73
CA ALA A 55 5.59 25.52 -2.33
C ALA A 55 4.10 25.35 -2.05
N ALA A 56 3.26 26.26 -2.52
CA ALA A 56 1.84 26.25 -2.22
C ALA A 56 1.02 25.21 -3.02
N SER A 57 1.52 24.76 -4.17
CA SER A 57 0.98 23.65 -4.95
C SER A 57 1.54 22.28 -4.54
N ALA A 58 2.71 22.24 -3.86
CA ALA A 58 3.31 21.01 -3.38
C ALA A 58 2.30 20.19 -2.56
N PRO A 59 2.31 18.85 -2.67
CA PRO A 59 1.50 17.99 -1.82
C PRO A 59 1.75 18.30 -0.33
N PRO A 60 0.73 18.17 0.55
CA PRO A 60 0.91 18.39 1.98
C PRO A 60 2.01 17.53 2.60
N VAL A 61 2.20 16.32 2.05
CA VAL A 61 3.26 15.39 2.43
C VAL A 61 4.07 15.05 1.19
N ALA A 62 5.38 15.30 1.24
CA ALA A 62 6.31 15.05 0.15
C ALA A 62 6.37 13.56 -0.21
N LEU A 63 6.64 13.28 -1.49
CA LEU A 63 6.94 11.94 -1.99
C LEU A 63 8.38 11.59 -1.67
N VAL A 64 8.59 10.43 -1.05
CA VAL A 64 9.92 9.90 -0.71
C VAL A 64 10.03 8.48 -1.25
N LYS A 65 11.19 8.15 -1.80
CA LYS A 65 11.50 6.84 -2.38
C LYS A 65 12.66 6.21 -1.64
N ILE A 66 12.54 4.93 -1.32
CA ILE A 66 13.58 4.13 -0.65
C ILE A 66 13.91 2.95 -1.55
N GLY A 67 15.20 2.77 -1.84
CA GLY A 67 15.65 1.76 -2.77
C GLY A 67 15.62 2.22 -4.23
N THR A 68 15.78 1.25 -5.12
CA THR A 68 15.77 1.42 -6.58
C THR A 68 15.13 0.20 -7.24
N GLY A 69 14.65 0.34 -8.47
CA GLY A 69 14.14 -0.79 -9.27
C GLY A 69 12.73 -1.24 -8.85
N GLU A 70 12.39 -2.50 -9.14
CA GLU A 70 11.02 -3.03 -8.97
C GLU A 70 10.55 -3.11 -7.51
N LYS A 71 11.47 -3.16 -6.55
CA LYS A 71 11.18 -3.20 -5.12
C LYS A 71 11.30 -1.83 -4.44
N GLU A 72 11.46 -0.74 -5.20
CA GLU A 72 11.47 0.63 -4.67
C GLU A 72 10.20 0.90 -3.87
N LEU A 73 10.36 1.32 -2.61
CA LEU A 73 9.24 1.72 -1.76
C LEU A 73 8.98 3.22 -1.93
N THR A 74 7.77 3.56 -2.38
CA THR A 74 7.31 4.96 -2.51
C THR A 74 6.33 5.29 -1.39
N LEU A 75 6.56 6.41 -0.70
CA LEU A 75 5.77 6.88 0.44
C LEU A 75 5.40 8.35 0.30
N GLY A 76 4.31 8.78 0.95
CA GLY A 76 3.90 10.19 1.01
C GLY A 76 2.80 10.53 0.03
N ASN A 77 2.73 11.80 -0.43
CA ASN A 77 1.63 12.33 -1.25
C ASN A 77 0.21 12.21 -0.64
N GLU A 78 0.13 11.92 0.65
CA GLU A 78 -1.12 11.79 1.39
C GLU A 78 -1.82 13.14 1.59
N THR A 79 -3.15 13.15 1.45
CA THR A 79 -3.95 14.40 1.37
C THR A 79 -5.15 14.46 2.32
N VAL A 80 -5.45 13.38 3.06
CA VAL A 80 -6.64 13.29 3.92
C VAL A 80 -6.31 12.73 5.29
N LEU A 81 -7.19 12.98 6.28
CA LEU A 81 -7.15 12.33 7.59
C LEU A 81 -7.96 11.04 7.61
N PHE A 82 -9.05 11.00 6.88
CA PHE A 82 -9.96 9.86 6.85
C PHE A 82 -10.05 9.36 5.43
N ARG A 83 -9.85 8.05 5.25
CA ARG A 83 -9.87 7.43 3.92
C ARG A 83 -11.19 7.68 3.17
N HIS A 84 -12.32 7.80 3.87
CA HIS A 84 -13.62 8.06 3.25
C HIS A 84 -13.76 9.48 2.66
N ASP A 85 -12.90 10.43 3.03
CA ASP A 85 -12.90 11.76 2.40
C ASP A 85 -12.40 11.69 0.95
N LYS A 86 -11.50 10.74 0.66
CA LYS A 86 -10.96 10.44 -0.67
C LYS A 86 -10.42 9.01 -0.71
N ARG A 87 -9.12 8.85 -0.43
CA ARG A 87 -8.38 7.60 -0.25
C ARG A 87 -7.01 7.90 0.36
N PHE A 88 -6.36 6.89 0.92
CA PHE A 88 -4.92 6.93 1.17
C PHE A 88 -4.18 6.47 -0.10
N GLU A 89 -3.04 7.08 -0.42
CA GLU A 89 -2.38 6.93 -1.73
C GLU A 89 -1.29 5.87 -1.71
N HIS A 90 -0.41 5.84 -0.69
CA HIS A 90 0.76 4.94 -0.66
C HIS A 90 0.73 4.02 0.57
N PRO A 91 0.55 2.70 0.39
CA PRO A 91 0.52 1.75 1.49
C PRO A 91 1.74 1.79 2.40
N THR A 92 1.51 1.65 3.70
CA THR A 92 2.57 1.60 4.73
C THR A 92 3.62 0.53 4.40
N GLY A 93 4.89 0.92 4.40
CA GLY A 93 6.01 0.00 4.30
C GLY A 93 6.13 -0.84 5.58
N ILE A 94 6.21 -2.16 5.43
CA ILE A 94 6.49 -3.07 6.56
C ILE A 94 7.97 -3.44 6.49
N ALA A 95 8.72 -3.10 7.53
CA ALA A 95 10.14 -3.35 7.65
C ALA A 95 10.40 -4.37 8.77
N ILE A 96 11.23 -5.37 8.51
CA ILE A 96 11.60 -6.38 9.52
C ILE A 96 13.06 -6.19 9.93
N THR A 97 13.33 -6.16 11.23
CA THR A 97 14.69 -5.92 11.74
C THR A 97 15.60 -7.14 11.61
N VAL A 98 16.88 -6.89 11.44
CA VAL A 98 17.98 -7.85 11.48
C VAL A 98 19.11 -7.22 12.29
N SER A 99 19.51 -7.87 13.38
CA SER A 99 20.55 -7.36 14.27
C SER A 99 21.94 -7.73 13.78
N ASP A 100 22.90 -6.81 13.88
CA ASP A 100 24.31 -7.04 13.59
C ASP A 100 25.05 -7.83 14.70
N THR A 101 24.38 -8.15 15.81
CA THR A 101 24.95 -9.06 16.83
C THR A 101 24.87 -10.52 16.42
N ALA A 102 24.01 -10.86 15.44
CA ALA A 102 23.88 -12.20 14.91
C ALA A 102 25.05 -12.56 13.97
N GLY A 103 25.33 -13.86 13.84
CA GLY A 103 26.33 -14.35 12.89
C GLY A 103 25.89 -14.19 11.43
N GLU A 104 26.83 -14.19 10.48
CA GLU A 104 26.54 -14.04 9.05
C GLU A 104 25.50 -15.06 8.53
N GLU A 105 25.62 -16.33 8.95
CA GLU A 105 24.67 -17.39 8.57
C GLU A 105 23.26 -17.14 9.13
N GLU A 106 23.16 -16.65 10.37
CA GLU A 106 21.88 -16.32 11.02
C GLU A 106 21.22 -15.11 10.35
N ILE A 107 22.01 -14.10 10.00
CA ILE A 107 21.56 -12.93 9.24
C ILE A 107 21.02 -13.36 7.87
N ALA A 108 21.77 -14.18 7.12
CA ALA A 108 21.33 -14.67 5.83
C ALA A 108 20.05 -15.52 5.93
N ALA A 109 19.96 -16.40 6.94
CA ALA A 109 18.77 -17.21 7.19
C ALA A 109 17.55 -16.34 7.52
N ARG A 110 17.73 -15.32 8.37
CA ARG A 110 16.67 -14.38 8.74
C ARG A 110 16.20 -13.55 7.57
N VAL A 111 17.12 -13.04 6.74
CA VAL A 111 16.77 -12.34 5.49
C VAL A 111 16.03 -13.27 4.52
N GLY A 112 16.44 -14.53 4.44
CA GLY A 112 15.73 -15.57 3.69
C GLY A 112 14.30 -15.81 4.18
N GLN A 113 14.05 -15.74 5.49
CA GLN A 113 12.70 -15.78 6.06
C GLN A 113 11.89 -14.54 5.65
N ILE A 114 12.48 -13.34 5.76
CA ILE A 114 11.84 -12.08 5.38
C ILE A 114 11.43 -12.08 3.90
N ASN A 115 12.28 -12.60 3.02
CA ASN A 115 11.98 -12.73 1.58
C ASN A 115 10.76 -13.61 1.29
N LYS A 116 10.46 -14.58 2.16
CA LYS A 116 9.32 -15.50 2.04
C LYS A 116 8.02 -14.92 2.61
N LEU A 117 8.05 -13.76 3.25
CA LEU A 117 6.85 -13.06 3.73
C LEU A 117 6.09 -12.43 2.56
N VAL A 118 5.56 -13.28 1.69
CA VAL A 118 4.78 -12.98 0.50
C VAL A 118 3.49 -13.79 0.59
N PHE A 119 2.36 -13.12 0.49
CA PHE A 119 1.04 -13.69 0.69
C PHE A 119 0.16 -13.38 -0.52
N ASP A 120 -0.54 -14.40 -1.04
CA ASP A 120 -1.65 -14.17 -1.96
C ASP A 120 -2.86 -13.67 -1.17
N ARG A 121 -3.32 -12.46 -1.50
CA ARG A 121 -4.61 -11.97 -1.05
C ARG A 121 -5.37 -11.47 -2.26
N VAL A 122 -6.55 -12.05 -2.48
CA VAL A 122 -7.49 -11.56 -3.50
C VAL A 122 -6.83 -11.58 -4.90
N GLY A 123 -6.00 -12.61 -5.17
CA GLY A 123 -5.30 -12.81 -6.45
C GLY A 123 -4.14 -11.85 -6.71
N GLN A 124 -3.68 -11.18 -5.66
CA GLN A 124 -2.52 -10.28 -5.72
C GLN A 124 -1.50 -10.73 -4.68
N LEU A 125 -0.22 -10.72 -5.08
CA LEU A 125 0.88 -10.98 -4.17
C LEU A 125 1.20 -9.71 -3.38
N HIS A 126 1.15 -9.82 -2.07
CA HIS A 126 1.55 -8.77 -1.15
C HIS A 126 2.69 -9.24 -0.27
N SER A 127 3.69 -8.39 -0.09
CA SER A 127 4.86 -8.71 0.73
C SER A 127 5.17 -7.63 1.76
N VAL A 128 6.08 -7.94 2.67
CA VAL A 128 6.88 -6.93 3.35
C VAL A 128 7.73 -6.15 2.34
N ASN A 129 8.29 -5.02 2.75
CA ASN A 129 8.88 -4.06 1.82
C ASN A 129 10.37 -3.82 2.04
N VAL A 130 10.85 -3.92 3.27
CA VAL A 130 12.19 -3.42 3.64
C VAL A 130 12.84 -4.35 4.67
N VAL A 131 14.16 -4.52 4.57
CA VAL A 131 14.98 -5.13 5.64
C VAL A 131 15.65 -4.02 6.43
N ALA A 132 15.50 -4.00 7.75
CA ALA A 132 16.09 -2.99 8.61
C ALA A 132 17.27 -3.56 9.40
N VAL A 133 18.50 -3.19 9.03
CA VAL A 133 19.71 -3.66 9.73
C VAL A 133 19.99 -2.73 10.92
N THR A 134 20.06 -3.28 12.13
CA THR A 134 20.30 -2.53 13.38
C THR A 134 21.74 -2.68 13.85
N ASN A 135 22.39 -1.56 14.19
CA ASN A 135 23.70 -1.55 14.85
C ASN A 135 23.51 -1.71 16.36
N ASP A 136 23.11 -2.90 16.78
CA ASP A 136 22.91 -3.22 18.20
C ASP A 136 24.26 -3.54 18.89
N SER A 137 25.27 -3.95 18.11
CA SER A 137 26.61 -4.22 18.59
C SER A 137 27.40 -2.97 19.00
N GLY A 138 27.07 -1.81 18.41
CA GLY A 138 27.82 -0.58 18.52
C GLY A 138 29.16 -0.58 17.76
N ASP A 139 29.43 -1.62 16.96
CA ASP A 139 30.67 -1.81 16.23
C ASP A 139 30.47 -1.56 14.73
N ALA A 140 31.22 -0.59 14.18
CA ALA A 140 31.08 -0.18 12.80
C ALA A 140 31.41 -1.30 11.79
N ASP A 141 32.38 -2.17 12.07
CA ASP A 141 32.79 -3.22 11.14
C ASP A 141 31.80 -4.40 11.16
N LYS A 142 31.27 -4.75 12.33
CA LYS A 142 30.16 -5.72 12.45
C LYS A 142 28.91 -5.23 11.74
N PHE A 143 28.54 -3.96 11.92
CA PHE A 143 27.39 -3.38 11.24
C PHE A 143 27.54 -3.45 9.72
N VAL A 144 28.71 -3.10 9.19
CA VAL A 144 29.00 -3.16 7.75
C VAL A 144 28.95 -4.60 7.22
N ALA A 145 29.48 -5.57 7.97
CA ALA A 145 29.39 -6.98 7.62
C ALA A 145 27.92 -7.44 7.56
N ALA A 146 27.11 -7.11 8.57
CA ALA A 146 25.68 -7.42 8.57
C ALA A 146 24.93 -6.79 7.39
N VAL A 147 25.23 -5.52 7.07
CA VAL A 147 24.66 -4.80 5.93
C VAL A 147 25.02 -5.48 4.61
N LYS A 148 26.27 -5.93 4.43
CA LYS A 148 26.71 -6.68 3.24
C LYS A 148 25.90 -7.97 3.07
N VAL A 149 25.86 -8.79 4.12
CA VAL A 149 25.14 -10.07 4.09
C VAL A 149 23.66 -9.83 3.78
N ALA A 150 23.02 -8.84 4.41
CA ALA A 150 21.64 -8.51 4.10
C ALA A 150 21.46 -8.08 2.63
N ALA A 151 22.32 -7.19 2.13
CA ALA A 151 22.24 -6.66 0.77
C ALA A 151 22.47 -7.70 -0.33
N GLU A 152 23.23 -8.76 -0.06
CA GLU A 152 23.49 -9.89 -0.97
C GLU A 152 22.34 -10.90 -0.97
N ASN A 153 21.57 -10.97 0.12
CA ASN A 153 20.51 -11.96 0.31
C ASN A 153 19.10 -11.40 0.09
N THR A 154 18.90 -10.13 -0.25
CA THR A 154 17.56 -9.59 -0.58
C THR A 154 17.57 -8.62 -1.76
N ALA A 155 16.44 -8.57 -2.45
CA ALA A 155 16.10 -7.51 -3.41
C ALA A 155 15.34 -6.35 -2.75
N TYR A 156 14.92 -6.48 -1.49
CA TYR A 156 14.25 -5.39 -0.79
C TYR A 156 15.24 -4.25 -0.49
N PRO A 157 14.76 -2.99 -0.52
CA PRO A 157 15.52 -1.87 0.02
C PRO A 157 15.94 -2.12 1.47
N LEU A 158 17.00 -1.44 1.90
CA LEU A 158 17.51 -1.52 3.26
C LEU A 158 17.22 -0.24 4.05
N ILE A 159 16.96 -0.39 5.35
CA ILE A 159 17.11 0.67 6.35
C ILE A 159 18.40 0.40 7.12
N LEU A 160 19.27 1.40 7.21
CA LEU A 160 20.50 1.37 8.00
C LEU A 160 20.22 2.08 9.33
N ILE A 161 20.05 1.35 10.43
CA ILE A 161 19.70 1.93 11.73
C ILE A 161 20.95 2.05 12.58
N THR A 162 21.51 3.26 12.63
CA THR A 162 22.64 3.61 13.50
C THR A 162 22.74 5.12 13.69
N GLU A 163 23.11 5.57 14.89
CA GLU A 163 23.48 6.96 15.17
C GLU A 163 25.00 7.21 15.02
N ASP A 164 25.78 6.14 14.83
CA ASP A 164 27.23 6.18 14.62
C ASP A 164 27.55 6.60 13.17
N MET A 165 28.24 7.73 13.04
CA MET A 165 28.64 8.31 11.75
C MET A 165 29.63 7.43 10.98
N VAL A 166 30.56 6.78 11.67
CA VAL A 166 31.57 5.91 11.06
C VAL A 166 30.90 4.65 10.51
N ALA A 167 30.00 4.04 11.29
CA ALA A 167 29.22 2.89 10.85
C ALA A 167 28.34 3.23 9.63
N MET A 168 27.67 4.38 9.67
CA MET A 168 26.82 4.84 8.56
C MET A 168 27.63 5.10 7.28
N GLU A 169 28.75 5.81 7.37
CA GLU A 169 29.60 6.11 6.22
C GLU A 169 30.13 4.84 5.57
N LYS A 170 30.73 3.92 6.36
CA LYS A 170 31.24 2.65 5.83
C LYS A 170 30.14 1.79 5.22
N ALA A 171 28.93 1.76 5.81
CA ALA A 171 27.82 1.00 5.25
C ALA A 171 27.39 1.57 3.89
N LEU A 172 27.36 2.90 3.73
CA LEU A 172 27.00 3.55 2.48
C LEU A 172 28.05 3.38 1.36
N GLU A 173 29.32 3.20 1.69
CA GLU A 173 30.33 2.81 0.69
C GLU A 173 29.99 1.48 0.01
N VAL A 174 29.30 0.58 0.73
CA VAL A 174 28.90 -0.74 0.22
C VAL A 174 27.57 -0.66 -0.51
N VAL A 175 26.54 -0.08 0.12
CA VAL A 175 25.15 -0.19 -0.36
C VAL A 175 24.55 1.14 -0.81
N GLY A 176 25.29 2.24 -0.78
CA GLY A 176 24.79 3.57 -1.08
C GLY A 176 24.23 3.72 -2.50
N SER A 177 24.75 2.97 -3.47
CA SER A 177 24.22 2.93 -4.84
C SER A 177 22.78 2.39 -4.93
N LYS A 178 22.35 1.60 -3.94
CA LYS A 178 20.98 1.08 -3.81
C LYS A 178 20.03 2.06 -3.09
N LYS A 179 20.48 3.27 -2.75
CA LYS A 179 19.68 4.33 -2.08
C LYS A 179 18.92 3.84 -0.83
N PRO A 180 19.61 3.28 0.19
CA PRO A 180 18.97 2.81 1.41
C PRO A 180 18.41 3.98 2.23
N LEU A 181 17.55 3.69 3.21
CA LEU A 181 17.11 4.69 4.18
C LEU A 181 18.12 4.80 5.33
N LEU A 182 18.75 5.96 5.47
CA LEU A 182 19.64 6.28 6.59
C LEU A 182 18.79 6.59 7.81
N CYS A 183 18.86 5.79 8.86
CA CYS A 183 18.04 5.96 10.06
C CYS A 183 18.89 6.27 11.29
N GLY A 184 18.85 7.52 11.76
CA GLY A 184 19.58 7.95 12.97
C GLY A 184 20.03 9.41 12.99
N ALA A 185 19.49 10.30 12.14
CA ALA A 185 19.84 11.72 12.22
C ALA A 185 19.16 12.37 13.42
N THR A 186 19.95 12.80 14.39
CA THR A 186 19.55 13.45 15.64
C THR A 186 20.12 14.86 15.71
N ALA A 187 19.75 15.62 16.74
CA ALA A 187 20.32 16.94 16.99
C ALA A 187 21.86 16.95 17.10
N ALA A 188 22.48 15.82 17.44
CA ALA A 188 23.92 15.71 17.64
C ALA A 188 24.71 15.44 16.35
N ASN A 189 24.10 14.81 15.33
CA ASN A 189 24.81 14.33 14.13
C ASN A 189 24.18 14.75 12.79
N TYR A 190 23.10 15.56 12.80
CA TYR A 190 22.32 15.85 11.58
C TYR A 190 23.13 16.46 10.44
N GLU A 191 24.16 17.27 10.72
CA GLU A 191 24.98 17.90 9.66
C GLU A 191 25.76 16.85 8.86
N GLY A 192 26.42 15.92 9.57
CA GLY A 192 27.13 14.80 8.97
C GLY A 192 26.18 13.85 8.25
N MET A 193 25.07 13.47 8.88
CA MET A 193 24.05 12.60 8.28
C MET A 193 23.46 13.23 7.01
N THR A 194 23.19 14.53 7.02
CA THR A 194 22.69 15.27 5.84
C THR A 194 23.72 15.27 4.71
N ALA A 195 25.00 15.44 5.02
CA ALA A 195 26.08 15.38 4.03
C ALA A 195 26.17 13.99 3.38
N LEU A 196 26.06 12.92 4.17
CA LEU A 196 26.02 11.55 3.66
C LEU A 196 24.76 11.30 2.80
N ALA A 197 23.59 11.67 3.29
CA ALA A 197 22.32 11.54 2.56
C ALA A 197 22.33 12.24 1.19
N LYS A 198 22.99 13.41 1.12
CA LYS A 198 23.24 14.11 -0.15
C LYS A 198 24.21 13.38 -1.05
N LYS A 199 25.37 12.96 -0.52
CA LYS A 199 26.42 12.27 -1.27
C LYS A 199 25.90 11.03 -1.98
N TYR A 200 25.00 10.28 -1.34
CA TYR A 200 24.43 9.04 -1.88
C TYR A 200 23.00 9.20 -2.43
N GLU A 201 22.45 10.42 -2.46
CA GLU A 201 21.07 10.71 -2.87
C GLU A 201 20.03 9.78 -2.20
N ALA A 202 20.24 9.46 -0.92
CA ALA A 202 19.58 8.40 -0.19
C ALA A 202 18.72 8.98 0.95
N PRO A 203 17.43 8.59 1.06
CA PRO A 203 16.52 9.21 2.02
C PRO A 203 17.00 9.05 3.46
N MET A 204 16.58 9.95 4.34
CA MET A 204 17.08 10.03 5.71
C MET A 204 15.95 10.20 6.74
N VAL A 205 16.02 9.45 7.84
CA VAL A 205 15.16 9.64 9.01
C VAL A 205 15.72 10.74 9.90
N VAL A 206 14.90 11.73 10.21
CA VAL A 206 15.15 12.77 11.21
C VAL A 206 14.39 12.40 12.49
N LYS A 207 15.12 12.24 13.59
CA LYS A 207 14.60 11.82 14.89
C LYS A 207 14.61 12.98 15.89
N GLY A 208 13.43 13.36 16.34
CA GLY A 208 13.25 14.32 17.43
C GLY A 208 13.10 13.64 18.79
N ALA A 209 13.34 14.38 19.88
CA ALA A 209 12.99 13.94 21.23
C ALA A 209 11.47 14.03 21.50
N ASP A 210 10.82 14.98 20.83
CA ASP A 210 9.38 15.19 20.78
C ASP A 210 9.00 15.90 19.47
N LEU A 211 7.75 16.32 19.32
CA LEU A 211 7.28 17.02 18.13
C LEU A 211 7.97 18.38 17.91
N ASN A 212 8.27 19.14 18.96
CA ASN A 212 8.92 20.44 18.82
C ASN A 212 10.37 20.27 18.38
N GLY A 213 11.12 19.40 19.07
CA GLY A 213 12.50 19.08 18.71
C GLY A 213 12.60 18.45 17.31
N LEU A 214 11.62 17.63 16.91
CA LEU A 214 11.53 17.11 15.54
C LEU A 214 11.37 18.24 14.52
N ALA A 215 10.44 19.17 14.75
CA ALA A 215 10.19 20.27 13.82
C ALA A 215 11.42 21.17 13.64
N GLU A 216 12.06 21.56 14.75
CA GLU A 216 13.30 22.36 14.73
C GLU A 216 14.43 21.64 13.96
N LEU A 217 14.58 20.33 14.18
CA LEU A 217 15.62 19.55 13.51
C LEU A 217 15.36 19.42 12.01
N VAL A 218 14.11 19.21 11.60
CA VAL A 218 13.74 19.17 10.18
C VAL A 218 14.05 20.51 9.52
N GLU A 219 13.75 21.64 10.16
CA GLU A 219 14.06 22.96 9.60
C GLU A 219 15.58 23.14 9.38
N LYS A 220 16.41 22.69 10.32
CA LYS A 220 17.87 22.71 10.17
C LYS A 220 18.33 21.86 8.98
N VAL A 221 17.82 20.63 8.84
CA VAL A 221 18.17 19.75 7.71
C VAL A 221 17.70 20.33 6.37
N VAL A 222 16.51 20.93 6.32
CA VAL A 222 15.99 21.58 5.12
C VAL A 222 16.79 22.84 4.78
N ALA A 223 17.27 23.60 5.78
CA ALA A 223 18.15 24.75 5.58
C ALA A 223 19.52 24.34 5.01
N LEU A 224 19.98 23.13 5.31
CA LEU A 224 21.11 22.52 4.62
C LEU A 224 20.77 22.10 3.18
N GLY A 225 19.53 22.22 2.71
CA GLY A 225 19.14 21.95 1.33
C GLY A 225 18.81 20.48 1.03
N TYR A 226 18.40 19.70 2.04
CA TYR A 226 17.99 18.30 1.86
C TYR A 226 16.52 18.09 2.22
N LYS A 227 15.77 17.36 1.37
CA LYS A 227 14.31 17.22 1.47
C LYS A 227 13.77 15.80 1.28
N GLN A 228 14.63 14.78 1.13
CA GLN A 228 14.21 13.38 1.12
C GLN A 228 14.19 12.84 2.55
N LEU A 229 13.19 13.27 3.32
CA LEU A 229 13.12 13.06 4.76
C LEU A 229 12.00 12.11 5.17
N ILE A 230 12.23 11.34 6.22
CA ILE A 230 11.23 10.58 6.96
C ILE A 230 11.31 10.99 8.44
N LEU A 231 10.18 11.07 9.13
CA LEU A 231 10.11 11.61 10.49
C LEU A 231 9.97 10.50 11.53
N ASP A 232 10.82 10.53 12.56
CA ASP A 232 10.65 9.78 13.82
C ASP A 232 10.40 10.79 14.95
N SER A 233 9.22 10.73 15.56
CA SER A 233 8.86 11.58 16.71
C SER A 233 9.63 11.24 18.00
N GLY A 234 10.36 10.12 18.05
CA GLY A 234 10.99 9.58 19.25
C GLY A 234 10.04 8.76 20.13
N ALA A 235 8.72 8.89 19.94
CA ALA A 235 7.71 8.10 20.63
C ALA A 235 7.90 6.58 20.43
N ARG A 236 7.71 5.81 21.50
CA ARG A 236 7.75 4.33 21.49
C ARG A 236 6.48 3.69 22.07
N GLU A 237 5.82 4.37 23.00
CA GLU A 237 4.56 3.91 23.59
C GLU A 237 3.37 4.15 22.63
N VAL A 238 2.53 3.13 22.42
CA VAL A 238 1.47 3.14 21.40
C VAL A 238 0.54 4.35 21.47
N HIS A 239 0.15 4.77 22.68
CA HIS A 239 -0.74 5.93 22.86
C HIS A 239 -0.07 7.24 22.43
N LYS A 240 1.23 7.37 22.66
CA LYS A 240 2.03 8.54 22.29
C LYS A 240 2.33 8.53 20.80
N VAL A 241 2.67 7.37 20.23
CA VAL A 241 2.83 7.23 18.77
C VAL A 241 1.54 7.59 18.05
N LEU A 242 0.38 7.08 18.50
CA LEU A 242 -0.94 7.44 17.97
C LEU A 242 -1.16 8.96 17.97
N ALA A 243 -0.87 9.62 19.10
CA ALA A 243 -1.04 11.06 19.25
C ALA A 243 -0.12 11.83 18.30
N ASP A 244 1.16 11.45 18.24
CA ASP A 244 2.18 12.15 17.45
C ASP A 244 1.95 11.97 15.95
N GLN A 245 1.63 10.75 15.49
CA GLN A 245 1.26 10.51 14.10
C GLN A 245 0.05 11.34 13.67
N THR A 246 -0.95 11.44 14.56
CA THR A 246 -2.14 12.26 14.30
C THR A 246 -1.78 13.75 14.19
N GLN A 247 -0.91 14.26 15.05
CA GLN A 247 -0.47 15.65 14.99
C GLN A 247 0.37 15.93 13.74
N ILE A 248 1.36 15.09 13.42
CA ILE A 248 2.18 15.21 12.22
C ILE A 248 1.29 15.29 10.98
N ARG A 249 0.35 14.34 10.82
CA ARG A 249 -0.59 14.33 9.69
C ARG A 249 -1.45 15.60 9.65
N ARG A 250 -2.06 15.99 10.77
CA ARG A 250 -2.94 17.18 10.84
C ARG A 250 -2.19 18.45 10.46
N GLN A 251 -0.99 18.64 10.99
CA GLN A 251 -0.19 19.84 10.75
C GLN A 251 0.34 19.88 9.32
N ALA A 252 0.79 18.75 8.77
CA ALA A 252 1.17 18.66 7.36
C ALA A 252 0.03 19.08 6.41
N LEU A 253 -1.19 18.60 6.68
CA LEU A 253 -2.39 18.98 5.93
C LEU A 253 -2.76 20.46 6.08
N LYS A 254 -2.42 21.06 7.24
CA LYS A 254 -2.47 22.51 7.50
C LYS A 254 -1.26 23.28 6.96
N ARG A 255 -0.40 22.63 6.18
CA ARG A 255 0.80 23.20 5.53
C ARG A 255 1.93 23.58 6.49
N PHE A 256 1.99 23.00 7.69
CA PHE A 256 3.17 23.07 8.53
C PHE A 256 4.30 22.23 7.92
N ARG A 257 5.24 22.90 7.26
CA ARG A 257 6.28 22.26 6.41
C ARG A 257 7.20 21.29 7.13
N PRO A 258 7.62 21.52 8.38
CA PRO A 258 8.50 20.57 9.07
C PRO A 258 7.89 19.17 9.22
N PHE A 259 6.54 19.06 9.22
CA PHE A 259 5.84 17.78 9.28
C PHE A 259 5.36 17.28 7.91
N GLY A 260 5.72 17.95 6.83
CA GLY A 260 5.31 17.64 5.45
C GLY A 260 6.02 16.43 4.83
N TYR A 261 6.31 15.39 5.62
CA TYR A 261 7.09 14.22 5.21
C TYR A 261 6.46 12.92 5.77
N PRO A 262 6.71 11.76 5.13
CA PRO A 262 6.30 10.46 5.68
C PRO A 262 6.95 10.21 7.05
N THR A 263 6.37 9.28 7.82
CA THR A 263 6.83 8.94 9.18
C THR A 263 7.31 7.49 9.26
N ILE A 264 8.19 7.20 10.21
CA ILE A 264 8.59 5.85 10.60
C ILE A 264 8.20 5.62 12.06
N THR A 265 7.77 4.40 12.38
CA THR A 265 7.38 3.97 13.72
C THR A 265 8.03 2.64 14.06
N PHE A 266 8.35 2.43 15.34
CA PHE A 266 8.98 1.22 15.84
C PHE A 266 8.03 0.53 16.81
N VAL A 267 7.78 -0.75 16.57
CA VAL A 267 7.03 -1.60 17.50
C VAL A 267 8.02 -2.13 18.52
N THR A 268 7.83 -1.77 19.78
CA THR A 268 8.73 -2.14 20.89
C THR A 268 8.09 -3.09 21.90
N ASN A 269 6.85 -3.50 21.66
CA ASN A 269 6.15 -4.44 22.55
C ASN A 269 6.75 -5.84 22.40
N GLU A 270 7.11 -6.47 23.52
CA GLU A 270 7.72 -7.80 23.52
C GLU A 270 6.67 -8.91 23.38
N ASP A 271 5.42 -8.66 23.79
CA ASP A 271 4.33 -9.60 23.57
C ASP A 271 3.95 -9.61 22.08
N PRO A 272 4.04 -10.75 21.36
CA PRO A 272 3.80 -10.78 19.92
C PRO A 272 2.39 -10.33 19.52
N ILE A 273 1.39 -10.64 20.33
CA ILE A 273 0.00 -10.26 20.04
C ILE A 273 -0.17 -8.74 20.20
N GLN A 274 0.38 -8.15 21.27
CA GLN A 274 0.36 -6.70 21.45
C GLN A 274 1.23 -6.00 20.40
N ALA A 275 2.36 -6.57 19.99
CA ALA A 275 3.19 -6.03 18.93
C ALA A 275 2.43 -5.92 17.60
N VAL A 276 1.68 -6.96 17.23
CA VAL A 276 0.79 -6.95 16.06
C VAL A 276 -0.33 -5.92 16.23
N ALA A 277 -0.92 -5.81 17.42
CA ALA A 277 -1.96 -4.80 17.70
C ALA A 277 -1.42 -3.35 17.59
N ASP A 278 -0.23 -3.08 18.11
CA ASP A 278 0.44 -1.78 18.03
C ASP A 278 0.77 -1.44 16.57
N ALA A 279 1.32 -2.40 15.82
CA ALA A 279 1.55 -2.25 14.38
C ALA A 279 0.27 -1.94 13.61
N ALA A 280 -0.84 -2.59 13.95
CA ALA A 280 -2.15 -2.33 13.35
C ALA A 280 -2.63 -0.90 13.61
N VAL A 281 -2.43 -0.37 14.84
CA VAL A 281 -2.69 1.04 15.16
C VAL A 281 -1.86 1.94 14.25
N TYR A 282 -0.56 1.67 14.09
CA TYR A 282 0.33 2.53 13.30
C TYR A 282 -0.04 2.55 11.82
N ILE A 283 -0.38 1.38 11.23
CA ILE A 283 -0.92 1.27 9.86
C ILE A 283 -2.19 2.11 9.70
N CYS A 284 -3.10 2.06 10.66
CA CYS A 284 -4.36 2.82 10.62
C CYS A 284 -4.16 4.31 10.92
N LYS A 285 -3.01 4.70 11.44
CA LYS A 285 -2.70 6.04 11.95
C LYS A 285 -1.44 6.57 11.32
N TYR A 286 -1.48 6.62 10.00
CA TYR A 286 -0.65 7.49 9.15
C TYR A 286 0.84 7.14 9.06
N ALA A 287 1.29 6.06 9.71
CA ALA A 287 2.68 5.62 9.61
C ALA A 287 3.04 5.31 8.14
N GLY A 288 4.10 5.94 7.65
CA GLY A 288 4.68 5.61 6.35
C GLY A 288 5.43 4.28 6.39
N ILE A 289 6.14 4.02 7.49
CA ILE A 289 6.85 2.76 7.75
C ILE A 289 6.53 2.28 9.16
N VAL A 290 6.30 0.97 9.30
CA VAL A 290 6.25 0.27 10.59
C VAL A 290 7.38 -0.74 10.62
N VAL A 291 8.24 -0.63 11.63
CA VAL A 291 9.38 -1.52 11.87
C VAL A 291 9.00 -2.55 12.93
N LEU A 292 9.11 -3.84 12.59
CA LEU A 292 8.81 -4.97 13.46
C LEU A 292 10.03 -5.88 13.66
N GLN A 293 10.04 -6.60 14.78
CA GLN A 293 11.06 -7.61 15.08
C GLN A 293 10.63 -9.03 14.70
N THR A 294 9.34 -9.30 14.52
CA THR A 294 8.85 -10.64 14.14
C THR A 294 9.00 -10.89 12.64
N ALA A 295 9.45 -12.09 12.28
CA ALA A 295 9.41 -12.62 10.91
C ALA A 295 8.45 -13.81 10.80
N ASP A 296 7.56 -14.00 11.79
CA ASP A 296 6.57 -15.06 11.78
C ASP A 296 5.46 -14.75 10.74
N PRO A 297 5.20 -15.64 9.77
CA PRO A 297 4.11 -15.45 8.81
C PRO A 297 2.73 -15.22 9.46
N ALA A 298 2.47 -15.81 10.64
CA ALA A 298 1.22 -15.66 11.37
C ALA A 298 1.01 -14.24 11.91
N ASP A 299 2.08 -13.56 12.30
CA ASP A 299 2.04 -12.17 12.77
C ASP A 299 1.91 -11.19 11.60
N ILE A 300 2.56 -11.49 10.47
CA ILE A 300 2.66 -10.58 9.33
C ILE A 300 1.44 -10.63 8.41
N LEU A 301 0.85 -11.81 8.19
CA LEU A 301 -0.36 -11.97 7.36
C LEU A 301 -1.53 -11.02 7.75
N PRO A 302 -1.92 -10.87 9.04
CA PRO A 302 -2.98 -9.95 9.42
C PRO A 302 -2.61 -8.48 9.16
N LEU A 303 -1.34 -8.09 9.32
CA LEU A 303 -0.87 -6.73 9.04
C LEU A 303 -0.88 -6.41 7.54
N ILE A 304 -0.46 -7.37 6.70
CA ILE A 304 -0.54 -7.28 5.24
C ILE A 304 -2.00 -7.11 4.82
N THR A 305 -2.90 -7.91 5.39
CA THR A 305 -4.34 -7.85 5.10
C THR A 305 -4.96 -6.54 5.56
N LEU A 306 -4.62 -6.06 6.76
CA LEU A 306 -5.09 -4.77 7.28
C LEU A 306 -4.63 -3.62 6.39
N ARG A 307 -3.35 -3.60 6.01
CA ARG A 307 -2.81 -2.59 5.09
C ARG A 307 -3.55 -2.59 3.76
N LEU A 308 -3.77 -3.77 3.15
CA LEU A 308 -4.55 -3.90 1.91
C LEU A 308 -5.94 -3.25 2.09
N ASN A 309 -6.64 -3.58 3.16
CA ASN A 309 -8.00 -3.09 3.40
C ASN A 309 -8.04 -1.57 3.63
N ILE A 310 -7.12 -1.04 4.44
CA ILE A 310 -7.06 0.40 4.78
C ILE A 310 -6.73 1.25 3.54
N TYR A 311 -5.83 0.78 2.69
CA TYR A 311 -5.37 1.51 1.50
C TYR A 311 -6.15 1.20 0.22
N THR A 312 -7.13 0.30 0.26
CA THR A 312 -8.06 0.11 -0.86
C THR A 312 -8.82 1.41 -1.12
N ASP A 313 -9.01 1.78 -2.38
CA ASP A 313 -9.79 2.95 -2.78
C ASP A 313 -11.27 2.75 -2.40
N PRO A 314 -11.83 3.54 -1.46
CA PRO A 314 -13.23 3.35 -1.04
C PRO A 314 -14.25 3.74 -2.11
N GLN A 315 -13.84 4.45 -3.17
CA GLN A 315 -14.73 4.88 -4.25
C GLN A 315 -14.83 3.84 -5.38
N LYS A 316 -13.93 2.86 -5.41
CA LYS A 316 -13.86 1.84 -6.47
C LYS A 316 -13.88 0.44 -5.86
N PRO A 317 -14.98 -0.30 -6.00
CA PRO A 317 -14.98 -1.72 -5.65
C PRO A 317 -13.93 -2.46 -6.47
N ILE A 318 -13.17 -3.35 -5.83
CA ILE A 318 -12.23 -4.22 -6.54
C ILE A 318 -13.07 -5.32 -7.19
N ALA A 319 -13.06 -5.39 -8.52
CA ALA A 319 -13.78 -6.39 -9.29
C ALA A 319 -12.80 -7.33 -10.02
N VAL A 320 -13.17 -8.59 -10.14
CA VAL A 320 -12.54 -9.52 -11.10
C VAL A 320 -13.18 -9.35 -12.48
N GLU A 321 -12.46 -9.77 -13.51
CA GLU A 321 -13.00 -9.78 -14.87
C GLU A 321 -14.18 -10.77 -14.96
N SER A 322 -15.26 -10.42 -15.65
CA SER A 322 -16.41 -11.32 -15.81
C SER A 322 -16.14 -12.34 -16.92
N LYS A 323 -15.43 -13.42 -16.58
CA LYS A 323 -15.06 -14.52 -17.50
C LYS A 323 -15.11 -15.88 -16.81
N ILE A 324 -14.92 -16.97 -17.55
CA ILE A 324 -14.76 -18.29 -16.95
C ILE A 324 -13.40 -18.35 -16.25
N TYR A 325 -13.42 -18.71 -14.97
CA TYR A 325 -12.23 -19.08 -14.21
C TYR A 325 -12.19 -20.58 -13.98
N GLU A 326 -11.03 -21.17 -14.19
CA GLU A 326 -10.76 -22.59 -13.96
C GLU A 326 -10.01 -22.74 -12.64
N ILE A 327 -10.54 -23.54 -11.73
CA ILE A 327 -9.91 -23.84 -10.45
C ILE A 327 -9.41 -25.28 -10.48
N GLY A 328 -8.11 -25.46 -10.30
CA GLY A 328 -7.42 -26.74 -10.55
C GLY A 328 -7.35 -27.03 -12.06
N ASN A 329 -7.66 -28.27 -12.45
CA ASN A 329 -7.70 -28.70 -13.85
C ASN A 329 -9.09 -29.28 -14.16
N PRO A 330 -10.12 -28.43 -14.35
CA PRO A 330 -11.48 -28.89 -14.55
C PRO A 330 -11.66 -29.63 -15.88
N GLY A 331 -12.46 -30.70 -15.83
CA GLY A 331 -12.86 -31.52 -16.97
C GLY A 331 -14.35 -31.35 -17.35
N PRO A 332 -14.84 -32.08 -18.35
CA PRO A 332 -16.21 -31.94 -18.86
C PRO A 332 -17.32 -32.31 -17.87
N ASP A 333 -17.01 -32.96 -16.76
CA ASP A 333 -17.92 -33.36 -15.69
C ASP A 333 -17.80 -32.48 -14.43
N SER A 334 -16.90 -31.49 -14.46
CA SER A 334 -16.61 -30.61 -13.33
C SER A 334 -17.74 -29.62 -13.04
N PRO A 335 -18.02 -29.32 -11.76
CA PRO A 335 -19.08 -28.40 -11.36
C PRO A 335 -18.87 -26.97 -11.87
N VAL A 336 -20.00 -26.29 -12.10
CA VAL A 336 -20.07 -24.89 -12.55
C VAL A 336 -20.70 -24.05 -11.45
N TYR A 337 -19.96 -23.08 -10.91
CA TYR A 337 -20.41 -22.18 -9.83
C TYR A 337 -20.69 -20.79 -10.37
N ILE A 338 -21.84 -20.23 -10.00
CA ILE A 338 -22.17 -18.82 -10.23
C ILE A 338 -21.80 -18.02 -8.99
N THR A 339 -21.19 -16.86 -9.22
CA THR A 339 -20.94 -15.85 -8.19
C THR A 339 -21.00 -14.45 -8.79
N THR A 340 -20.66 -13.42 -8.04
CA THR A 340 -20.52 -12.04 -8.53
C THR A 340 -19.06 -11.69 -8.80
N ASN A 341 -18.81 -10.69 -9.64
CA ASN A 341 -17.46 -10.19 -9.92
C ASN A 341 -16.85 -9.31 -8.81
N PHE A 342 -17.49 -9.12 -7.67
CA PHE A 342 -16.81 -8.53 -6.51
C PHE A 342 -15.65 -9.42 -6.06
N SER A 343 -14.44 -8.86 -6.00
CA SER A 343 -13.22 -9.66 -5.80
C SER A 343 -13.24 -10.46 -4.50
N LEU A 344 -13.67 -9.86 -3.38
CA LEU A 344 -13.76 -10.58 -2.11
C LEU A 344 -14.71 -11.78 -2.21
N THR A 345 -15.87 -11.60 -2.84
CA THR A 345 -16.81 -12.70 -3.06
C THR A 345 -16.22 -13.77 -3.96
N TYR A 346 -15.62 -13.39 -5.09
CA TYR A 346 -15.00 -14.34 -6.02
C TYR A 346 -13.89 -15.15 -5.34
N PHE A 347 -12.95 -14.51 -4.65
CA PHE A 347 -11.81 -15.21 -4.03
C PHE A 347 -12.20 -16.05 -2.82
N CYS A 348 -13.26 -15.70 -2.08
CA CYS A 348 -13.85 -16.61 -1.10
C CYS A 348 -14.35 -17.90 -1.76
N VAL A 349 -15.12 -17.79 -2.86
CA VAL A 349 -15.61 -18.96 -3.60
C VAL A 349 -14.44 -19.74 -4.22
N ALA A 350 -13.49 -19.08 -4.86
CA ALA A 350 -12.34 -19.72 -5.50
C ALA A 350 -11.49 -20.51 -4.48
N GLY A 351 -11.17 -19.89 -3.34
CA GLY A 351 -10.42 -20.55 -2.27
C GLY A 351 -11.16 -21.76 -1.69
N ASP A 352 -12.47 -21.68 -1.49
CA ASP A 352 -13.26 -22.80 -0.98
C ASP A 352 -13.47 -23.92 -2.02
N VAL A 353 -13.54 -23.59 -3.32
CA VAL A 353 -13.53 -24.57 -4.41
C VAL A 353 -12.17 -25.27 -4.47
N GLU A 354 -11.07 -24.53 -4.40
CA GLU A 354 -9.72 -25.12 -4.37
C GLU A 354 -9.54 -26.03 -3.13
N ALA A 355 -9.95 -25.56 -1.95
CA ALA A 355 -9.91 -26.32 -0.71
C ALA A 355 -10.77 -27.59 -0.75
N SER A 356 -11.83 -27.62 -1.57
CA SER A 356 -12.65 -28.81 -1.78
C SER A 356 -11.90 -29.96 -2.47
N ARG A 357 -10.79 -29.65 -3.17
CA ARG A 357 -10.03 -30.58 -4.04
C ARG A 357 -10.84 -31.16 -5.20
N VAL A 358 -11.97 -30.55 -5.53
CA VAL A 358 -12.78 -30.88 -6.72
C VAL A 358 -12.55 -29.76 -7.74
N PRO A 359 -11.90 -30.04 -8.88
CA PRO A 359 -11.73 -29.05 -9.94
C PRO A 359 -13.08 -28.50 -10.42
N GLY A 360 -13.15 -27.22 -10.75
CA GLY A 360 -14.42 -26.59 -11.12
C GLY A 360 -14.27 -25.31 -11.92
N TYR A 361 -15.39 -24.88 -12.51
CA TYR A 361 -15.51 -23.63 -13.24
C TYR A 361 -16.26 -22.60 -12.41
N ILE A 362 -15.73 -21.39 -12.27
CA ILE A 362 -16.39 -20.26 -11.61
C ILE A 362 -16.73 -19.19 -12.64
N LEU A 363 -17.99 -18.74 -12.62
CA LEU A 363 -18.48 -17.63 -13.44
C LEU A 363 -18.90 -16.47 -12.52
N PRO A 364 -18.02 -15.48 -12.31
CA PRO A 364 -18.37 -14.23 -11.66
C PRO A 364 -19.16 -13.35 -12.62
N VAL A 365 -20.45 -13.19 -12.37
CA VAL A 365 -21.34 -12.30 -13.14
C VAL A 365 -21.00 -10.84 -12.84
N ASP A 366 -20.99 -10.01 -13.88
CA ASP A 366 -20.75 -8.57 -13.72
C ASP A 366 -21.91 -7.87 -12.99
N THR A 367 -21.56 -7.36 -11.82
CA THR A 367 -22.44 -6.64 -10.89
C THR A 367 -21.89 -5.25 -10.55
N ASP A 368 -20.89 -4.76 -11.30
CA ASP A 368 -20.09 -3.58 -10.95
C ASP A 368 -19.28 -3.78 -9.65
N GLY A 369 -18.83 -5.01 -9.40
CA GLY A 369 -17.96 -5.32 -8.27
C GLY A 369 -18.65 -5.27 -6.90
N ILE A 370 -19.93 -5.64 -6.80
CA ILE A 370 -20.65 -5.70 -5.51
C ILE A 370 -21.01 -7.15 -5.13
N SER A 371 -21.12 -7.42 -3.83
CA SER A 371 -21.36 -8.78 -3.31
C SER A 371 -22.71 -9.37 -3.74
N VAL A 372 -22.85 -10.69 -3.64
CA VAL A 372 -24.07 -11.45 -4.02
C VAL A 372 -25.37 -10.79 -3.55
N LEU A 373 -25.49 -10.53 -2.24
CA LEU A 373 -26.73 -10.00 -1.66
C LEU A 373 -26.96 -8.52 -2.01
N THR A 374 -25.90 -7.72 -2.10
CA THR A 374 -25.98 -6.32 -2.54
C THR A 374 -26.39 -6.24 -4.01
N GLY A 375 -25.79 -7.08 -4.85
CA GLY A 375 -26.13 -7.18 -6.28
C GLY A 375 -27.56 -7.64 -6.49
N TRP A 376 -28.02 -8.61 -5.71
CA TRP A 376 -29.41 -9.06 -5.76
C TRP A 376 -30.38 -7.96 -5.33
N ALA A 377 -30.14 -7.31 -4.18
CA ALA A 377 -30.99 -6.24 -3.67
C ALA A 377 -31.03 -5.02 -4.60
N ALA A 378 -29.92 -4.71 -5.28
CA ALA A 378 -29.82 -3.60 -6.25
C ALA A 378 -30.32 -3.96 -7.65
N GLY A 379 -30.84 -5.18 -7.88
CA GLY A 379 -31.29 -5.63 -9.20
C GLY A 379 -30.15 -5.81 -10.22
N LYS A 380 -28.90 -5.89 -9.76
CA LYS A 380 -27.71 -6.12 -10.60
C LYS A 380 -27.32 -7.59 -10.72
N PHE A 381 -27.87 -8.46 -9.87
CA PHE A 381 -27.66 -9.90 -9.89
C PHE A 381 -29.01 -10.62 -10.02
N THR A 382 -29.43 -10.82 -11.27
CA THR A 382 -30.76 -11.34 -11.63
C THR A 382 -30.64 -12.65 -12.41
N ALA A 383 -31.75 -13.38 -12.52
CA ALA A 383 -31.81 -14.61 -13.31
C ALA A 383 -31.45 -14.36 -14.78
N GLU A 384 -31.85 -13.23 -15.35
CA GLU A 384 -31.55 -12.83 -16.74
C GLU A 384 -30.05 -12.64 -16.95
N LYS A 385 -29.39 -11.87 -16.07
CA LYS A 385 -27.95 -11.64 -16.17
C LYS A 385 -27.14 -12.93 -15.99
N ILE A 386 -27.57 -13.81 -15.09
CA ILE A 386 -26.90 -15.11 -14.91
C ILE A 386 -27.11 -15.98 -16.16
N ALA A 387 -28.32 -16.03 -16.72
CA ALA A 387 -28.61 -16.78 -17.95
C ALA A 387 -27.81 -16.23 -19.16
N GLU A 388 -27.69 -14.91 -19.27
CA GLU A 388 -26.86 -14.24 -20.27
C GLU A 388 -25.38 -14.64 -20.12
N MET A 389 -24.85 -14.64 -18.90
CA MET A 389 -23.48 -15.09 -18.63
C MET A 389 -23.29 -16.56 -19.02
N LEU A 390 -24.23 -17.45 -18.69
CA LEU A 390 -24.17 -18.87 -19.09
C LEU A 390 -24.16 -19.05 -20.61
N LYS A 391 -24.91 -18.21 -21.34
CA LYS A 391 -24.97 -18.25 -22.80
C LYS A 391 -23.71 -17.70 -23.46
N ASN A 392 -23.21 -16.57 -22.98
CA ASN A 392 -22.19 -15.78 -23.67
C ASN A 392 -20.75 -16.15 -23.26
N SER A 393 -20.56 -16.81 -22.12
CA SER A 393 -19.21 -17.12 -21.60
C SER A 393 -18.52 -18.29 -22.31
N GLY A 394 -19.25 -19.12 -23.05
CA GLY A 394 -18.72 -20.35 -23.67
C GLY A 394 -18.70 -21.57 -22.72
N ILE A 395 -19.25 -21.46 -21.50
CA ILE A 395 -19.21 -22.56 -20.52
C ILE A 395 -19.95 -23.82 -21.01
N ALA A 396 -20.99 -23.64 -21.82
CA ALA A 396 -21.78 -24.73 -22.39
C ALA A 396 -20.96 -25.67 -23.29
N GLU A 397 -19.83 -25.20 -23.83
CA GLU A 397 -18.91 -25.98 -24.67
C GLU A 397 -17.83 -26.70 -23.84
N LYS A 398 -17.61 -26.25 -22.59
CA LYS A 398 -16.60 -26.83 -21.70
C LYS A 398 -17.12 -28.01 -20.88
N VAL A 399 -18.43 -28.07 -20.61
CA VAL A 399 -19.04 -29.14 -19.82
C VAL A 399 -20.04 -29.98 -20.60
N SER A 400 -20.05 -31.28 -20.28
CA SER A 400 -20.94 -32.32 -20.83
C SER A 400 -22.34 -32.32 -20.21
N HIS A 401 -22.53 -31.58 -19.12
CA HIS A 401 -23.82 -31.44 -18.42
C HIS A 401 -24.41 -30.04 -18.60
N ARG A 402 -25.65 -29.86 -18.14
CA ARG A 402 -26.33 -28.56 -18.05
C ARG A 402 -26.81 -28.35 -16.62
N LYS A 403 -25.85 -28.27 -15.69
CA LYS A 403 -26.13 -28.04 -14.27
C LYS A 403 -25.26 -26.91 -13.75
N VAL A 404 -25.84 -26.06 -12.92
CA VAL A 404 -25.18 -24.86 -12.40
C VAL A 404 -25.50 -24.69 -10.91
N ILE A 405 -24.49 -24.32 -10.13
CA ILE A 405 -24.61 -24.11 -8.68
C ILE A 405 -24.71 -22.60 -8.41
N ILE A 406 -25.80 -22.15 -7.79
CA ILE A 406 -25.97 -20.75 -7.38
C ILE A 406 -25.75 -20.56 -5.87
N PRO A 407 -25.38 -19.36 -5.40
CA PRO A 407 -25.25 -19.10 -3.97
C PRO A 407 -26.57 -19.29 -3.23
N GLY A 408 -26.53 -19.93 -2.07
CA GLY A 408 -27.74 -20.21 -1.28
C GLY A 408 -28.48 -18.96 -0.79
N GLY A 409 -27.80 -17.82 -0.70
CA GLY A 409 -28.40 -16.52 -0.35
C GLY A 409 -29.39 -16.01 -1.40
N VAL A 410 -29.33 -16.50 -2.63
CA VAL A 410 -30.21 -16.11 -3.75
C VAL A 410 -31.00 -17.30 -4.30
N ALA A 411 -31.32 -18.29 -3.46
CA ALA A 411 -32.08 -19.48 -3.83
C ALA A 411 -33.40 -19.17 -4.57
N VAL A 412 -34.00 -18.01 -4.28
CA VAL A 412 -35.21 -17.49 -4.93
C VAL A 412 -35.07 -17.28 -6.44
N LEU A 413 -33.84 -17.13 -6.96
CA LEU A 413 -33.58 -16.98 -8.39
C LEU A 413 -33.67 -18.30 -9.16
N SER A 414 -33.64 -19.45 -8.47
CA SER A 414 -33.45 -20.78 -9.09
C SER A 414 -34.52 -21.12 -10.13
N GLY A 415 -35.81 -20.97 -9.80
CA GLY A 415 -36.91 -21.31 -10.71
C GLY A 415 -36.86 -20.52 -12.01
N LYS A 416 -36.76 -19.18 -11.91
CA LYS A 416 -36.69 -18.30 -13.09
C LYS A 416 -35.41 -18.53 -13.90
N LEU A 417 -34.27 -18.72 -13.23
CA LEU A 417 -33.01 -19.01 -13.91
C LEU A 417 -33.07 -20.33 -14.68
N GLN A 418 -33.65 -21.37 -14.09
CA GLN A 418 -33.80 -22.67 -14.74
C GLN A 418 -34.68 -22.56 -15.99
N GLU A 419 -35.78 -21.82 -15.92
CA GLU A 419 -36.65 -21.54 -17.07
C GLU A 419 -35.92 -20.78 -18.19
N LEU A 420 -35.19 -19.71 -17.85
CA LEU A 420 -34.52 -18.86 -18.83
C LEU A 420 -33.27 -19.50 -19.46
N SER A 421 -32.50 -20.23 -18.66
CA SER A 421 -31.23 -20.81 -19.11
C SER A 421 -31.36 -22.20 -19.71
N GLY A 422 -32.37 -22.98 -19.29
CA GLY A 422 -32.47 -24.41 -19.59
C GLY A 422 -31.45 -25.28 -18.85
N TRP A 423 -30.69 -24.73 -17.89
CA TRP A 423 -29.78 -25.48 -17.02
C TRP A 423 -30.51 -25.92 -15.74
N GLU A 424 -30.21 -27.12 -15.25
CA GLU A 424 -30.60 -27.57 -13.91
C GLU A 424 -29.90 -26.69 -12.86
N VAL A 425 -30.67 -25.93 -12.08
CA VAL A 425 -30.12 -25.02 -11.08
C VAL A 425 -30.07 -25.70 -9.73
N LEU A 426 -28.85 -25.94 -9.23
CA LEU A 426 -28.61 -26.41 -7.88
C LEU A 426 -28.41 -25.23 -6.93
N VAL A 427 -29.13 -25.22 -5.82
CA VAL A 427 -28.93 -24.24 -4.76
C VAL A 427 -27.81 -24.72 -3.85
N GLY A 428 -26.68 -24.01 -3.89
CA GLY A 428 -25.53 -24.26 -3.02
C GLY A 428 -25.74 -23.76 -1.58
N PRO A 429 -24.71 -23.87 -0.74
CA PRO A 429 -24.74 -23.30 0.61
C PRO A 429 -24.83 -21.76 0.58
N ARG A 430 -25.29 -21.16 1.67
CA ARG A 430 -25.29 -19.69 1.83
C ARG A 430 -23.89 -19.11 1.94
N GLU A 431 -22.99 -19.83 2.61
CA GLU A 431 -21.57 -19.50 2.76
C GLU A 431 -20.71 -20.44 1.92
N SER A 432 -19.69 -19.91 1.24
CA SER A 432 -18.82 -20.69 0.34
C SER A 432 -18.03 -21.78 1.09
N ALA A 433 -17.75 -21.60 2.38
CA ALA A 433 -17.10 -22.61 3.22
C ALA A 433 -17.88 -23.94 3.29
N GLY A 434 -19.17 -23.94 2.94
CA GLY A 434 -19.98 -25.15 2.83
C GLY A 434 -19.80 -25.94 1.53
N ILE A 435 -19.09 -25.39 0.52
CA ILE A 435 -18.92 -26.01 -0.81
C ILE A 435 -18.34 -27.43 -0.70
N PRO A 436 -17.26 -27.70 0.07
CA PRO A 436 -16.72 -29.06 0.16
C PRO A 436 -17.72 -30.10 0.64
N SER A 437 -18.58 -29.75 1.60
CA SER A 437 -19.62 -30.66 2.11
C SER A 437 -20.77 -30.84 1.11
N PHE A 438 -21.16 -29.75 0.44
CA PHE A 438 -22.20 -29.77 -0.58
C PHE A 438 -21.85 -30.70 -1.75
N LEU A 439 -20.61 -30.65 -2.26
CA LEU A 439 -20.19 -31.47 -3.39
C LEU A 439 -20.22 -32.97 -3.09
N LYS A 440 -19.77 -33.38 -1.91
CA LYS A 440 -19.84 -34.78 -1.47
C LYS A 440 -21.27 -35.34 -1.45
N GLN A 441 -22.24 -34.50 -1.12
CA GLN A 441 -23.65 -34.92 -0.98
C GLN A 441 -24.44 -34.81 -2.29
N ARG A 442 -24.10 -33.85 -3.15
CA ARG A 442 -24.97 -33.40 -4.25
C ARG A 442 -24.34 -33.50 -5.63
N TRP A 443 -23.03 -33.74 -5.70
CA TRP A 443 -22.30 -33.88 -6.96
C TRP A 443 -21.61 -35.25 -7.11
N ASN A 444 -21.62 -36.09 -6.05
CA ASN A 444 -20.93 -37.39 -6.00
C ASN A 444 -19.44 -37.30 -6.37
N ALA A 445 -18.76 -36.24 -5.90
CA ALA A 445 -17.32 -36.07 -6.01
C ALA A 445 -16.57 -36.65 -4.81
#